data_AF-A0A455BS32-F1
#
_entry.id   AF-A0A455BS32-F1
#
_cell.length_a   1.000
_cell.length_b   1.000
_cell.length_c   1.000
_cell.angle_alpha   90.00
_cell.angle_beta   90.00
_cell.angle_gamma   90.00
#
_symmetry.space_group_name_H-M   'P 1'
#
loop_
_entity.id
_entity.type
_entity.pdbx_description
1 polymer ?
#
loop_
_entity_poly.entity_id
_entity_poly.type
_entity_poly.pdbx_seq_one_letter_code
_entity_poly.pdbx_strand_id
1 'polypeptide(L)'
;MSSPLQFLNHSNPGRLATAQSKGPHKAKPLELRHLSAYTSRKNSPGACFAPPLEVVPTRNPITCNKRAADPVHPDLAGLLVKYKNLLAELRNLRNKLFIKETSLQEMKNELESYKENNVQQSFQIMSLKDDIKDLEELIASLTRIKSLKNTNIQSLERGNWDLTRRIIELENLLRVHLIERKKADEKVDLLEKKLAGVNRFTPYMSMKEQEDSFMTKRAEGLQQEVRMLTKQLEKQYHHCEETAGESSDTEEKYKEQKRPLKRLEGKIAINDLFPGRLDLDTNKENSQTKISQMEHGKTFKQLEKDNKQETLLNIQQNLKVVTTQRLEEKIHKLQKQLSDLKLSNKNMKTQLTRVNVLKDKTIEKLRQSLTKVEAMKGKAVMETDLKTTVDSAEQDARWDKERAHQMLETVTPELCTAKSTLEEVPGQQEELVDFRETIMKMLGFNMKTADKKIINHLRLIIQVYEASDKSKIASACETG
;
A
#
# COMPACT_ATOMS: atom_id res chain seq x y z
N MET A 1 12.48 44.86 -25.36
CA MET A 1 12.73 43.41 -25.22
C MET A 1 13.17 43.18 -23.77
N SER A 2 12.35 43.51 -22.76
CA SER A 2 11.12 42.83 -22.30
C SER A 2 11.45 41.40 -21.83
N SER A 3 11.28 40.95 -20.58
CA SER A 3 10.65 41.49 -19.36
C SER A 3 11.13 40.64 -18.15
N PRO A 4 10.98 41.11 -16.89
CA PRO A 4 11.22 40.32 -15.67
C PRO A 4 9.93 39.66 -15.14
N LEU A 5 10.00 38.40 -14.70
CA LEU A 5 8.86 37.69 -14.11
C LEU A 5 8.70 38.01 -12.62
N GLN A 6 7.54 38.59 -12.30
CA GLN A 6 7.07 38.95 -10.98
C GLN A 6 6.65 37.71 -10.18
N PHE A 7 7.06 37.64 -8.92
CA PHE A 7 6.51 36.72 -7.93
C PHE A 7 5.17 37.27 -7.42
N LEU A 8 4.08 36.56 -7.69
CA LEU A 8 2.77 36.85 -7.12
C LEU A 8 2.63 36.12 -5.78
N ASN A 9 2.82 36.85 -4.68
CA ASN A 9 2.41 36.46 -3.33
C ASN A 9 0.97 36.90 -3.11
N HIS A 10 0.06 35.96 -2.83
CA HIS A 10 -1.19 36.27 -2.15
C HIS A 10 -1.40 35.31 -0.98
N SER A 11 -1.15 35.83 0.22
CA SER A 11 -1.84 35.41 1.43
C SER A 11 -3.21 36.07 1.45
N ASN A 12 -4.27 35.32 1.74
CA ASN A 12 -5.12 35.67 2.87
C ASN A 12 -5.98 34.49 3.37
N PRO A 13 -6.20 34.39 4.70
CA PRO A 13 -6.96 33.34 5.34
C PRO A 13 -8.41 33.76 5.68
N GLY A 14 -9.29 32.78 5.74
CA GLY A 14 -10.47 32.76 6.60
C GLY A 14 -11.80 33.29 6.03
N ARG A 15 -12.84 32.43 6.02
CA ARG A 15 -14.05 32.64 6.83
C ARG A 15 -14.95 31.39 6.88
N LEU A 16 -15.51 31.21 8.07
CA LEU A 16 -16.50 30.25 8.53
C LEU A 16 -17.72 30.05 7.60
N ALA A 17 -18.15 28.79 7.47
CA ALA A 17 -19.57 28.45 7.33
C ALA A 17 -19.86 27.13 8.07
N THR A 18 -20.59 27.27 9.18
CA THR A 18 -21.26 26.22 9.93
C THR A 18 -22.37 25.59 9.09
N ALA A 19 -22.32 24.27 8.87
CA ALA A 19 -23.48 23.49 8.45
C ALA A 19 -23.54 22.20 9.25
N GLN A 20 -24.47 22.17 10.20
CA GLN A 20 -24.91 20.98 10.90
C GLN A 20 -25.49 19.98 9.89
N SER A 21 -25.05 18.73 9.92
CA SER A 21 -25.91 17.62 9.48
C SER A 21 -25.84 16.47 10.49
N LYS A 22 -27.04 15.99 10.81
CA LYS A 22 -27.38 15.07 11.89
C LYS A 22 -26.79 13.68 11.61
N GLY A 23 -26.13 13.10 12.62
CA GLY A 23 -25.71 11.71 12.58
C GLY A 23 -26.87 10.73 12.74
N PRO A 24 -26.72 9.44 12.35
CA PRO A 24 -27.63 8.40 12.75
C PRO A 24 -27.12 7.67 14.00
N HIS A 25 -28.11 7.24 14.78
CA HIS A 25 -28.00 6.72 16.13
C HIS A 25 -27.25 5.39 16.25
N LYS A 26 -26.51 5.33 17.34
CA LYS A 26 -25.90 4.15 17.96
C LYS A 26 -27.01 3.22 18.48
N ALA A 27 -27.15 2.03 17.90
CA ALA A 27 -27.91 0.94 18.50
C ALA A 27 -26.94 -0.13 19.03
N LYS A 28 -27.13 -0.52 20.29
CA LYS A 28 -26.37 -1.57 21.00
C LYS A 28 -26.75 -2.98 20.49
N PRO A 29 -25.86 -3.98 20.58
CA PRO A 29 -26.17 -5.35 20.26
C PRO A 29 -26.89 -6.02 21.45
N LEU A 30 -27.93 -6.79 21.18
CA LEU A 30 -28.54 -7.72 22.13
C LEU A 30 -28.26 -9.15 21.68
N GLU A 31 -27.79 -9.94 22.63
CA GLU A 31 -27.54 -11.38 22.56
C GLU A 31 -28.74 -12.14 21.97
N LEU A 32 -28.47 -13.17 21.17
CA LEU A 32 -29.27 -14.38 21.21
C LEU A 32 -28.47 -15.60 20.75
N ARG A 33 -28.58 -16.64 21.57
CA ARG A 33 -27.81 -17.87 21.60
C ARG A 33 -28.02 -18.78 20.39
N HIS A 34 -26.97 -19.54 20.12
CA HIS A 34 -26.89 -20.82 19.42
C HIS A 34 -28.17 -21.68 19.44
N LEU A 35 -28.47 -22.34 18.31
CA LEU A 35 -28.80 -23.78 18.24
C LEU A 35 -28.98 -24.30 16.79
N SER A 36 -28.21 -25.36 16.47
CA SER A 36 -28.57 -26.52 15.63
C SER A 36 -28.76 -26.32 14.10
N ALA A 37 -28.47 -27.26 13.20
CA ALA A 37 -27.76 -28.53 13.25
C ALA A 37 -27.43 -28.94 11.81
N TYR A 38 -26.27 -29.58 11.65
CA TYR A 38 -25.92 -30.45 10.53
C TYR A 38 -26.93 -31.60 10.42
N THR A 39 -27.45 -31.89 9.23
CA THR A 39 -27.66 -33.28 8.79
C THR A 39 -27.53 -33.42 7.27
N SER A 40 -26.50 -34.19 6.91
CA SER A 40 -26.35 -34.99 5.71
C SER A 40 -27.56 -35.90 5.44
N ARG A 41 -27.94 -36.11 4.16
CA ARG A 41 -28.46 -37.43 3.75
C ARG A 41 -28.22 -37.74 2.27
N LYS A 42 -27.55 -38.88 2.08
CA LYS A 42 -27.24 -39.60 0.84
C LYS A 42 -28.47 -40.33 0.26
N ASN A 43 -28.50 -40.38 -1.08
CA ASN A 43 -28.84 -41.44 -2.03
C ASN A 43 -29.67 -42.69 -1.63
N SER A 44 -30.56 -43.05 -2.59
CA SER A 44 -30.89 -44.40 -3.14
C SER A 44 -32.37 -44.89 -2.98
N PRO A 45 -32.87 -45.73 -3.92
CA PRO A 45 -34.23 -45.66 -4.47
C PRO A 45 -35.19 -46.76 -3.97
N GLY A 46 -36.49 -46.48 -3.99
CA GLY A 46 -37.55 -47.40 -3.57
C GLY A 46 -38.51 -47.76 -4.71
N ALA A 47 -38.59 -49.05 -5.01
CA ALA A 47 -39.40 -49.68 -6.01
C ALA A 47 -40.89 -49.79 -5.63
N CYS A 48 -41.72 -50.01 -6.66
CA CYS A 48 -42.97 -50.78 -6.70
C CYS A 48 -44.02 -50.57 -5.60
N PHE A 49 -45.18 -49.99 -5.96
CA PHE A 49 -46.49 -50.59 -5.64
C PHE A 49 -47.52 -50.15 -6.69
N ALA A 50 -48.02 -51.13 -7.46
CA ALA A 50 -49.26 -51.03 -8.22
C ALA A 50 -50.44 -51.52 -7.34
N PRO A 51 -51.65 -50.96 -7.42
CA PRO A 51 -52.84 -51.55 -6.79
C PRO A 51 -53.53 -52.57 -7.74
N PRO A 52 -54.26 -53.56 -7.18
CA PRO A 52 -54.60 -54.80 -7.88
C PRO A 52 -55.92 -54.74 -8.66
N LEU A 53 -55.97 -55.53 -9.73
CA LEU A 53 -57.16 -55.91 -10.48
C LEU A 53 -58.08 -56.78 -9.62
N GLU A 54 -59.32 -56.33 -9.43
CA GLU A 54 -60.42 -57.18 -8.96
C GLU A 54 -61.23 -57.61 -10.19
N VAL A 55 -61.22 -58.92 -10.46
CA VAL A 55 -61.97 -59.57 -11.55
C VAL A 55 -63.13 -60.32 -10.91
N VAL A 56 -64.36 -59.96 -11.26
CA VAL A 56 -65.50 -60.89 -11.24
C VAL A 56 -66.26 -60.75 -12.57
N PRO A 57 -66.66 -61.85 -13.23
CA PRO A 57 -67.00 -61.86 -14.65
C PRO A 57 -68.50 -61.75 -14.89
N THR A 58 -68.93 -60.88 -15.81
CA THR A 58 -70.29 -60.96 -16.36
C THR A 58 -70.27 -60.77 -17.88
N ARG A 59 -70.17 -61.91 -18.57
CA ARG A 59 -70.91 -62.30 -19.78
C ARG A 59 -71.19 -61.17 -20.81
N ASN A 60 -70.37 -61.13 -21.87
CA ASN A 60 -70.78 -60.56 -23.15
C ASN A 60 -71.99 -61.33 -23.72
N PRO A 61 -72.85 -60.67 -24.51
CA PRO A 61 -72.78 -60.99 -25.93
C PRO A 61 -72.92 -59.76 -26.85
N ILE A 62 -72.04 -59.74 -27.85
CA ILE A 62 -72.36 -59.50 -29.26
C ILE A 62 -73.14 -58.22 -29.57
N THR A 63 -72.44 -57.22 -30.13
CA THR A 63 -72.94 -56.47 -31.28
C THR A 63 -71.77 -55.83 -32.03
N CYS A 64 -71.40 -56.43 -33.16
CA CYS A 64 -70.62 -55.77 -34.19
C CYS A 64 -71.44 -54.60 -34.73
N ASN A 65 -71.04 -53.37 -34.40
CA ASN A 65 -71.40 -52.19 -35.19
C ASN A 65 -70.11 -51.61 -35.79
N LYS A 66 -69.71 -52.19 -36.93
CA LYS A 66 -69.00 -51.42 -37.96
C LYS A 66 -70.01 -50.41 -38.52
N ARG A 67 -69.55 -49.17 -38.71
CA ARG A 67 -70.24 -47.97 -39.23
C ARG A 67 -70.96 -47.11 -38.19
N ALA A 68 -70.20 -46.21 -37.61
CA ALA A 68 -70.41 -44.77 -37.81
C ALA A 68 -69.14 -44.06 -37.34
N ALA A 69 -68.39 -43.47 -38.27
CA ALA A 69 -67.45 -42.42 -37.92
C ALA A 69 -68.30 -41.23 -37.46
N ASP A 70 -68.59 -41.19 -36.17
CA ASP A 70 -69.34 -40.11 -35.53
C ASP A 70 -68.39 -38.92 -35.32
N PRO A 71 -68.70 -37.71 -35.85
CA PRO A 71 -67.81 -36.56 -35.80
C PRO A 71 -67.92 -35.80 -34.47
N VAL A 72 -67.80 -36.49 -33.33
CA VAL A 72 -67.96 -35.88 -31.99
C VAL A 72 -66.62 -35.60 -31.28
N HIS A 73 -65.48 -35.85 -31.93
CA HIS A 73 -64.15 -35.53 -31.36
C HIS A 73 -63.25 -34.49 -32.08
N PRO A 74 -63.72 -33.60 -32.98
CA PRO A 74 -62.87 -32.50 -33.47
C PRO A 74 -62.47 -31.52 -32.33
N ASP A 75 -63.32 -31.36 -31.31
CA ASP A 75 -63.10 -30.42 -30.21
C ASP A 75 -62.05 -30.93 -29.19
N LEU A 76 -62.03 -32.24 -28.94
CA LEU A 76 -61.02 -32.86 -28.06
C LEU A 76 -59.61 -32.81 -28.67
N ALA A 77 -59.49 -33.06 -29.98
CA ALA A 77 -58.22 -32.95 -30.68
C ALA A 77 -57.70 -31.50 -30.70
N GLY A 78 -58.58 -30.52 -30.92
CA GLY A 78 -58.25 -29.09 -30.83
C GLY A 78 -57.80 -28.68 -29.43
N LEU A 79 -58.48 -29.16 -28.39
CA LEU A 79 -58.11 -28.92 -26.99
C LEU A 79 -56.76 -29.56 -26.63
N LEU A 80 -56.48 -30.76 -27.14
CA LEU A 80 -55.19 -31.43 -26.94
C LEU A 80 -54.03 -30.66 -27.58
N VAL A 81 -54.23 -30.11 -28.78
CA VAL A 81 -53.22 -29.26 -29.45
C VAL A 81 -53.00 -27.97 -28.64
N LYS A 82 -54.07 -27.31 -28.16
CA LYS A 82 -53.96 -26.14 -27.27
C LYS A 82 -53.21 -26.47 -25.98
N TYR A 83 -53.50 -27.62 -25.36
CA TYR A 83 -52.80 -28.09 -24.16
C TYR A 83 -51.31 -28.33 -24.44
N LYS A 84 -50.95 -28.97 -25.56
CA LYS A 84 -49.56 -29.18 -25.97
C LYS A 84 -48.83 -27.86 -26.24
N ASN A 85 -49.49 -26.90 -26.90
CA ASN A 85 -48.93 -25.58 -27.15
C ASN A 85 -48.69 -24.81 -25.85
N LEU A 86 -49.67 -24.80 -24.93
CA LEU A 86 -49.54 -24.17 -23.62
C LEU A 86 -48.43 -24.82 -22.78
N LEU A 87 -48.28 -26.15 -22.85
CA LEU A 87 -47.19 -26.87 -22.20
C LEU A 87 -45.82 -26.46 -22.77
N ALA A 88 -45.73 -26.24 -24.08
CA ALA A 88 -44.51 -25.75 -24.73
C ALA A 88 -44.19 -24.30 -24.33
N GLU A 89 -45.20 -23.42 -24.24
CA GLU A 89 -45.05 -22.05 -23.75
C GLU A 89 -44.58 -22.02 -22.29
N LEU A 90 -45.16 -22.84 -21.42
CA LEU A 90 -44.71 -22.97 -20.03
C LEU A 90 -43.25 -23.43 -19.93
N ARG A 91 -42.83 -24.39 -20.77
CA ARG A 91 -41.41 -24.80 -20.85
C ARG A 91 -40.52 -23.66 -21.33
N ASN A 92 -40.95 -22.90 -22.33
CA ASN A 92 -40.20 -21.75 -22.85
C ASN A 92 -40.06 -20.64 -21.79
N LEU A 93 -41.15 -20.29 -21.11
CA LEU A 93 -41.13 -19.30 -20.02
C LEU A 93 -40.25 -19.76 -18.86
N ARG A 94 -40.32 -21.03 -18.47
CA ARG A 94 -39.44 -21.61 -17.46
C ARG A 94 -37.96 -21.50 -17.86
N ASN A 95 -37.63 -21.79 -19.11
CA ASN A 95 -36.26 -21.64 -19.62
C ASN A 95 -35.79 -20.18 -19.61
N LYS A 96 -36.65 -19.24 -20.05
CA LYS A 96 -36.34 -17.80 -20.01
C LYS A 96 -36.14 -17.31 -18.57
N LEU A 97 -36.98 -17.74 -17.64
CA LEU A 97 -36.84 -17.43 -16.22
C LEU A 97 -35.50 -17.96 -15.68
N PHE A 98 -35.17 -19.21 -15.98
CA PHE A 98 -33.91 -19.83 -15.57
C PHE A 98 -32.67 -19.07 -16.12
N ILE A 99 -32.70 -18.63 -17.38
CA ILE A 99 -31.63 -17.80 -17.96
C ILE A 99 -31.52 -16.46 -17.23
N LYS A 100 -32.64 -15.79 -16.93
CA LYS A 100 -32.63 -14.52 -16.18
C LYS A 100 -32.15 -14.68 -14.75
N GLU A 101 -32.52 -15.78 -14.09
CA GLU A 101 -32.06 -16.11 -12.74
C GLU A 101 -30.56 -16.36 -12.69
N THR A 102 -30.02 -17.06 -13.69
CA THR A 102 -28.56 -17.27 -13.83
C THR A 102 -27.83 -15.94 -14.04
N SER A 103 -28.31 -15.09 -14.95
CA SER A 103 -27.73 -13.77 -15.20
C SER A 103 -27.81 -12.86 -13.97
N LEU A 104 -28.90 -12.90 -13.20
CA LEU A 104 -29.02 -12.16 -11.95
C LEU A 104 -27.98 -12.63 -10.93
N GLN A 105 -27.76 -13.94 -10.82
CA GLN A 105 -26.76 -14.50 -9.91
C GLN A 105 -25.32 -14.11 -10.32
N GLU A 106 -25.02 -14.05 -11.61
CA GLU A 106 -23.74 -13.53 -12.11
C GLU A 106 -23.54 -12.05 -11.74
N MET A 107 -24.54 -11.21 -12.00
CA MET A 107 -24.50 -9.78 -11.64
C MET A 107 -24.35 -9.58 -10.12
N LYS A 108 -24.97 -10.44 -9.31
CA LYS A 108 -24.84 -10.41 -7.85
C LYS A 108 -23.40 -10.73 -7.41
N ASN A 109 -22.77 -11.72 -8.04
CA ASN A 109 -21.38 -12.07 -7.74
C ASN A 109 -20.42 -10.96 -8.16
N GLU A 110 -20.65 -10.35 -9.33
CA GLU A 110 -19.84 -9.23 -9.81
C GLU A 110 -19.95 -8.01 -8.88
N LEU A 111 -21.17 -7.67 -8.44
CA LEU A 111 -21.40 -6.62 -7.44
C LEU A 111 -20.66 -6.89 -6.13
N GLU A 112 -20.64 -8.13 -5.66
CA GLU A 112 -19.92 -8.48 -4.43
C GLU A 112 -18.40 -8.34 -4.61
N SER A 113 -17.87 -8.77 -5.76
CA SER A 113 -16.46 -8.54 -6.10
C SER A 113 -16.11 -7.05 -6.14
N TYR A 114 -16.97 -6.20 -6.70
CA TYR A 114 -16.78 -4.75 -6.67
C TYR A 114 -16.74 -4.19 -5.25
N LYS A 115 -17.60 -4.67 -4.34
CA LYS A 115 -17.56 -4.24 -2.93
C LYS A 115 -16.27 -4.67 -2.24
N GLU A 116 -15.84 -5.92 -2.41
CA GLU A 116 -14.58 -6.42 -1.84
C GLU A 116 -13.39 -5.61 -2.35
N ASN A 117 -13.33 -5.33 -3.65
CA ASN A 117 -12.29 -4.50 -4.25
C ASN A 117 -12.30 -3.08 -3.66
N ASN A 118 -13.49 -2.48 -3.46
CA ASN A 118 -13.61 -1.15 -2.87
C ASN A 118 -13.13 -1.13 -1.40
N VAL A 119 -13.45 -2.17 -0.61
CA VAL A 119 -12.95 -2.33 0.76
C VAL A 119 -11.43 -2.47 0.77
N GLN A 120 -10.87 -3.28 -0.13
CA GLN A 120 -9.43 -3.46 -0.26
C GLN A 120 -8.72 -2.15 -0.65
N GLN A 121 -9.27 -1.41 -1.62
CA GLN A 121 -8.76 -0.08 -2.00
C GLN A 121 -8.85 0.90 -0.84
N SER A 122 -9.94 0.89 -0.08
CA SER A 122 -10.11 1.73 1.10
C SER A 122 -9.05 1.45 2.17
N PHE A 123 -8.72 0.17 2.39
CA PHE A 123 -7.64 -0.23 3.30
C PHE A 123 -6.26 0.26 2.82
N GLN A 124 -5.97 0.13 1.52
CA GLN A 124 -4.73 0.66 0.94
C GLN A 124 -4.63 2.18 1.09
N ILE A 125 -5.73 2.90 0.84
CA ILE A 125 -5.79 4.35 1.02
C ILE A 125 -5.55 4.73 2.48
N MET A 126 -6.09 3.96 3.44
CA MET A 126 -5.84 4.21 4.86
C MET A 126 -4.36 4.02 5.21
N SER A 127 -3.75 2.91 4.78
CA SER A 127 -2.32 2.65 5.01
C SER A 127 -1.44 3.76 4.42
N LEU A 128 -1.74 4.20 3.19
CA LEU A 128 -1.00 5.29 2.56
C LEU A 128 -1.16 6.62 3.30
N LYS A 129 -2.34 6.88 3.89
CA LYS A 129 -2.56 8.07 4.72
C LYS A 129 -1.74 8.03 6.00
N ASP A 130 -1.63 6.87 6.63
CA ASP A 130 -0.79 6.68 7.81
C ASP A 130 0.69 6.90 7.46
N ASP A 131 1.17 6.33 6.36
CA ASP A 131 2.55 6.56 5.87
C ASP A 131 2.83 8.04 5.59
N ILE A 132 1.88 8.77 4.99
CA ILE A 132 2.01 10.21 4.74
C ILE A 132 2.15 10.97 6.06
N LYS A 133 1.35 10.62 7.08
CA LYS A 133 1.40 11.26 8.39
C LYS A 133 2.76 11.03 9.07
N ASP A 134 3.31 9.83 8.99
CA ASP A 134 4.63 9.51 9.52
C ASP A 134 5.74 10.31 8.80
N LEU A 135 5.63 10.47 7.47
CA LEU A 135 6.54 11.30 6.69
C LEU A 135 6.45 12.79 7.06
N GLU A 136 5.25 13.31 7.30
CA GLU A 136 5.04 14.69 7.76
C GLU A 136 5.70 14.93 9.13
N GLU A 137 5.60 13.97 10.05
CA GLU A 137 6.29 14.04 11.35
C GLU A 137 7.82 14.00 11.20
N LEU A 138 8.33 13.18 10.28
CA LEU A 138 9.76 13.14 9.95
C LEU A 138 10.23 14.50 9.41
N ILE A 139 9.48 15.11 8.50
CA ILE A 139 9.78 16.44 7.93
C ILE A 139 9.78 17.51 9.03
N ALA A 140 8.79 17.49 9.92
CA ALA A 140 8.73 18.42 11.05
C ALA A 140 9.95 18.24 11.99
N SER A 141 10.34 16.98 12.25
CA SER A 141 11.51 16.66 13.06
C SER A 141 12.83 17.11 12.41
N LEU A 142 12.98 16.87 11.10
CA LEU A 142 14.12 17.33 10.32
C LEU A 142 14.22 18.86 10.36
N THR A 143 13.09 19.55 10.24
CA THR A 143 13.03 21.02 10.29
C THR A 143 13.48 21.55 11.66
N ARG A 144 13.05 20.90 12.76
CA ARG A 144 13.52 21.22 14.12
C ARG A 144 15.02 20.97 14.30
N ILE A 145 15.55 19.87 13.77
CA ILE A 145 17.00 19.58 13.83
C ILE A 145 17.79 20.61 13.02
N LYS A 146 17.29 21.00 11.84
CA LYS A 146 17.92 22.02 10.99
C LYS A 146 17.98 23.37 11.68
N SER A 147 16.88 23.82 12.32
CA SER A 147 16.88 25.08 13.07
C SER A 147 17.85 25.02 14.26
N LEU A 148 17.87 23.92 15.02
CA LEU A 148 18.79 23.73 16.13
C LEU A 148 20.27 23.75 15.69
N LYS A 149 20.59 23.09 14.56
CA LYS A 149 21.94 23.12 13.99
C LYS A 149 22.33 24.54 13.60
N ASN A 150 21.43 25.29 12.96
CA ASN A 150 21.69 26.68 12.58
C ASN A 150 21.94 27.58 13.79
N THR A 151 21.14 27.44 14.86
CA THR A 151 21.36 28.21 16.09
C THR A 151 22.71 27.87 16.73
N ASN A 152 23.10 26.58 16.73
CA ASN A 152 24.39 26.16 17.28
C ASN A 152 25.57 26.68 16.46
N ILE A 153 25.46 26.69 15.12
CA ILE A 153 26.46 27.29 14.24
C ILE A 153 26.62 28.77 14.56
N GLN A 154 25.52 29.52 14.66
CA GLN A 154 25.56 30.95 14.98
C GLN A 154 26.20 31.23 16.36
N SER A 155 25.93 30.40 17.37
CA SER A 155 26.56 30.56 18.68
C SER A 155 28.07 30.26 18.65
N LEU A 156 28.49 29.23 17.90
CA LEU A 156 29.91 28.90 17.74
C LEU A 156 30.65 29.97 16.94
N GLU A 157 30.04 30.49 15.87
CA GLU A 157 30.57 31.61 15.10
C GLU A 157 30.77 32.84 15.99
N ARG A 158 29.76 33.18 16.81
CA ARG A 158 29.88 34.29 17.79
C ARG A 158 31.03 34.06 18.77
N GLY A 159 31.13 32.87 19.35
CA GLY A 159 32.24 32.52 20.26
C GLY A 159 33.61 32.64 19.58
N ASN A 160 33.74 32.20 18.33
CA ASN A 160 34.98 32.36 17.56
C ASN A 160 35.32 33.83 17.28
N TRP A 161 34.32 34.67 16.99
CA TRP A 161 34.51 36.12 16.84
C TRP A 161 35.03 36.76 18.14
N ASP A 162 34.44 36.39 19.29
CA ASP A 162 34.86 36.91 20.59
C ASP A 162 36.28 36.46 20.96
N LEU A 163 36.63 35.19 20.70
CA LEU A 163 37.98 34.68 20.89
C LEU A 163 38.99 35.38 19.99
N THR A 164 38.65 35.61 18.73
CA THR A 164 39.51 36.34 17.78
C THR A 164 39.79 37.76 18.27
N ARG A 165 38.75 38.45 18.77
CA ARG A 165 38.91 39.78 19.39
C ARG A 165 39.85 39.71 20.60
N ARG A 166 39.68 38.72 21.47
CA ARG A 166 40.52 38.56 22.66
C ARG A 166 41.98 38.26 22.31
N ILE A 167 42.24 37.47 21.28
CA ILE A 167 43.59 37.23 20.76
C ILE A 167 44.23 38.54 20.33
N ILE A 168 43.52 39.35 19.53
CA ILE A 168 44.04 40.66 19.07
C ILE A 168 44.33 41.60 20.25
N GLU A 169 43.45 41.66 21.26
CA GLU A 169 43.68 42.45 22.47
C GLU A 169 44.94 42.00 23.22
N LEU A 170 45.12 40.69 23.41
CA LEU A 170 46.27 40.13 24.10
C LEU A 170 47.58 40.33 23.32
N GLU A 171 47.54 40.19 21.99
CA GLU A 171 48.68 40.51 21.12
C GLU A 171 49.07 42.00 21.22
N ASN A 172 48.09 42.90 21.26
CA ASN A 172 48.33 44.33 21.45
C ASN A 172 48.98 44.61 22.81
N LEU A 173 48.45 44.03 23.89
CA LEU A 173 49.03 44.17 25.24
C LEU A 173 50.46 43.62 25.29
N LEU A 174 50.70 42.47 24.67
CA LEU A 174 52.03 41.88 24.59
C LEU A 174 53.01 42.79 23.82
N ARG A 175 52.58 43.39 22.70
CA ARG A 175 53.39 44.38 21.96
C ARG A 175 53.78 45.56 22.84
N VAL A 176 52.85 46.10 23.63
CA VAL A 176 53.11 47.21 24.57
C VAL A 176 54.14 46.79 25.62
N HIS A 177 53.93 45.66 26.30
CA HIS A 177 54.87 45.18 27.31
C HIS A 177 56.26 44.88 26.74
N LEU A 178 56.36 44.40 25.51
CA LEU A 178 57.64 44.18 24.84
C LEU A 178 58.41 45.50 24.63
N ILE A 179 57.71 46.56 24.25
CA ILE A 179 58.30 47.91 24.08
C ILE A 179 58.73 48.48 25.43
N GLU A 180 57.90 48.35 26.46
CA GLU A 180 58.22 48.80 27.82
C GLU A 180 59.44 48.10 28.39
N ARG A 181 59.51 46.77 28.21
CA ARG A 181 60.68 45.97 28.60
C ARG A 181 61.93 46.43 27.87
N LYS A 182 61.86 46.60 26.54
CA LYS A 182 63.01 47.10 25.76
C LYS A 182 63.52 48.46 26.27
N LYS A 183 62.61 49.38 26.59
CA LYS A 183 62.97 50.68 27.19
C LYS A 183 63.61 50.55 28.57
N ALA A 184 63.16 49.58 29.38
CA ALA A 184 63.76 49.29 30.68
C ALA A 184 65.16 48.71 30.53
N ASP A 185 65.34 47.76 29.61
CA ASP A 185 66.64 47.15 29.28
C ASP A 185 67.63 48.24 28.80
N GLU A 186 67.23 49.13 27.90
CA GLU A 186 68.04 50.28 27.44
C GLU A 186 68.47 51.22 28.59
N LYS A 187 67.59 51.42 29.60
CA LYS A 187 67.92 52.20 30.79
C LYS A 187 68.93 51.48 31.68
N VAL A 188 68.81 50.17 31.85
CA VAL A 188 69.76 49.35 32.60
C VAL A 188 71.12 49.42 31.94
N ASP A 189 71.21 49.23 30.62
CA ASP A 189 72.46 49.34 29.85
C ASP A 189 73.13 50.71 30.03
N LEU A 190 72.34 51.80 30.06
CA LEU A 190 72.85 53.15 30.27
C LEU A 190 73.42 53.32 31.69
N LEU A 191 72.73 52.79 32.71
CA LEU A 191 73.19 52.84 34.09
C LEU A 191 74.43 51.98 34.30
N GLU A 192 74.51 50.80 33.69
CA GLU A 192 75.68 49.91 33.76
C GLU A 192 76.91 50.57 33.14
N LYS A 193 76.77 51.24 31.98
CA LYS A 193 77.85 52.03 31.37
C LYS A 193 78.33 53.17 32.27
N LYS A 194 77.41 53.86 32.96
CA LYS A 194 77.77 54.91 33.93
C LYS A 194 78.53 54.33 35.12
N LEU A 195 78.08 53.21 35.66
CA LEU A 195 78.74 52.53 36.78
C LEU A 195 80.14 52.04 36.41
N ALA A 196 80.31 51.45 35.23
CA ALA A 196 81.62 51.03 34.72
C ALA A 196 82.57 52.24 34.48
N GLY A 197 82.04 53.42 34.16
CA GLY A 197 82.80 54.67 34.09
C GLY A 197 83.25 55.19 35.46
N VAL A 198 82.41 55.08 36.48
CA VAL A 198 82.73 55.47 37.87
C VAL A 198 83.77 54.53 38.50
N ASN A 199 83.72 53.23 38.18
CA ASN A 199 84.70 52.24 38.64
C ASN A 199 86.13 52.43 38.08
N ARG A 200 86.36 53.37 37.15
CA ARG A 200 87.73 53.73 36.72
C ARG A 200 88.42 54.76 37.62
N PHE A 201 87.72 55.35 38.59
CA PHE A 201 88.28 56.33 39.52
C PHE A 201 87.98 55.97 40.99
N THR A 202 88.49 54.84 41.49
CA THR A 202 88.90 54.69 42.91
C THR A 202 89.54 53.32 43.15
N PRO A 203 90.82 53.22 43.55
CA PRO A 203 91.28 52.10 44.35
C PRO A 203 90.81 52.36 45.79
N TYR A 204 89.56 51.99 46.08
CA TYR A 204 89.04 52.05 47.44
C TYR A 204 89.55 50.84 48.22
N MET A 205 90.71 51.04 48.86
CA MET A 205 91.34 50.06 49.74
C MET A 205 90.50 49.93 51.02
N SER A 206 90.21 48.68 51.40
CA SER A 206 89.67 48.27 52.71
C SER A 206 88.21 48.65 53.02
N MET A 207 87.26 47.97 52.37
CA MET A 207 85.90 47.76 52.93
C MET A 207 85.45 46.29 52.89
N LYS A 208 86.30 45.35 52.48
CA LYS A 208 85.89 43.95 52.27
C LYS A 208 85.45 43.27 53.57
N GLU A 209 86.08 43.61 54.69
CA GLU A 209 85.71 43.06 56.01
C GLU A 209 84.43 43.71 56.58
N GLN A 210 84.06 44.92 56.15
CA GLN A 210 82.83 45.60 56.59
C GLN A 210 81.61 45.22 55.72
N GLU A 211 81.80 45.00 54.42
CA GLU A 211 80.77 44.46 53.52
C GLU A 211 80.39 43.03 53.91
N ASP A 212 81.33 42.16 54.24
CA ASP A 212 81.02 40.79 54.67
C ASP A 212 80.20 40.78 55.97
N SER A 213 80.49 41.69 56.92
CA SER A 213 79.71 41.86 58.16
C SER A 213 78.28 42.39 57.89
N PHE A 214 78.13 43.35 56.97
CA PHE A 214 76.83 43.90 56.60
C PHE A 214 75.98 42.91 55.79
N MET A 215 76.60 42.18 54.85
CA MET A 215 75.93 41.15 54.05
C MET A 215 75.50 39.97 54.91
N THR A 216 76.29 39.59 55.93
CA THR A 216 75.91 38.56 56.90
C THR A 216 74.69 38.98 57.72
N LYS A 217 74.66 40.22 58.24
CA LYS A 217 73.48 40.74 58.97
C LYS A 217 72.23 40.86 58.10
N ARG A 218 72.39 41.25 56.83
CA ARG A 218 71.28 41.32 55.87
C ARG A 218 70.75 39.94 55.50
N ALA A 219 71.65 38.95 55.35
CA ALA A 219 71.28 37.56 55.11
C ALA A 219 70.51 36.96 56.31
N GLU A 220 70.93 37.25 57.54
CA GLU A 220 70.20 36.87 58.76
C GLU A 220 68.82 37.51 58.84
N GLY A 221 68.70 38.81 58.51
CA GLY A 221 67.42 39.52 58.45
C GLY A 221 66.46 38.93 57.42
N LEU A 222 66.93 38.67 56.20
CA LEU A 222 66.15 38.01 55.15
C LEU A 222 65.78 36.58 55.54
N GLN A 223 66.67 35.85 56.20
CA GLN A 223 66.40 34.49 56.68
C GLN A 223 65.32 34.49 57.77
N GLN A 224 65.31 35.49 58.65
CA GLN A 224 64.26 35.69 59.66
C GLN A 224 62.91 36.00 58.99
N GLU A 225 62.89 36.87 57.98
CA GLU A 225 61.70 37.26 57.22
C GLU A 225 61.12 36.06 56.43
N VAL A 226 61.97 35.30 55.74
CA VAL A 226 61.57 34.06 55.07
C VAL A 226 60.97 33.08 56.08
N ARG A 227 61.56 32.95 57.28
CA ARG A 227 61.03 32.07 58.33
C ARG A 227 59.68 32.55 58.86
N MET A 228 59.44 33.85 58.94
CA MET A 228 58.15 34.43 59.32
C MET A 228 57.09 34.23 58.23
N LEU A 229 57.42 34.52 56.97
CA LEU A 229 56.52 34.34 55.83
C LEU A 229 56.15 32.86 55.65
N THR A 230 57.11 31.95 55.86
CA THR A 230 56.85 30.50 55.83
C THR A 230 55.83 30.10 56.89
N LYS A 231 55.99 30.58 58.14
CA LYS A 231 55.00 30.34 59.21
C LYS A 231 53.64 30.96 58.89
N GLN A 232 53.59 32.09 58.20
CA GLN A 232 52.35 32.76 57.83
C GLN A 232 51.63 32.00 56.71
N LEU A 233 52.38 31.49 55.73
CA LEU A 233 51.86 30.63 54.66
C LEU A 233 51.31 29.31 55.20
N GLU A 234 52.01 28.70 56.16
CA GLU A 234 51.60 27.45 56.82
C GLU A 234 50.29 27.63 57.62
N LYS A 235 50.13 28.77 58.30
CA LYS A 235 48.85 29.16 58.93
C LYS A 235 47.74 29.38 57.91
N GLN A 236 48.04 30.00 56.77
CA GLN A 236 47.05 30.23 55.72
C GLN A 236 46.61 28.91 55.06
N TYR A 237 47.53 27.96 54.92
CA TYR A 237 47.25 26.62 54.41
C TYR A 237 46.31 25.85 55.36
N HIS A 238 46.59 25.86 56.66
CA HIS A 238 45.70 25.25 57.66
C HIS A 238 44.30 25.89 57.68
N HIS A 239 44.22 27.21 57.50
CA HIS A 239 42.91 27.89 57.46
C HIS A 239 42.09 27.57 56.19
N CYS A 240 42.75 27.34 55.05
CA CYS A 240 42.10 26.84 53.83
C CYS A 240 41.66 25.37 53.96
N GLU A 241 42.38 24.56 54.73
CA GLU A 241 42.06 23.16 55.00
C GLU A 241 40.88 23.02 55.99
N GLU A 242 40.81 23.88 57.00
CA GLU A 242 39.69 23.97 57.96
C GLU A 242 38.40 24.49 57.29
N THR A 243 38.49 25.51 56.43
CA THR A 243 37.32 26.04 55.69
C THR A 243 36.79 25.10 54.60
N ALA A 244 37.63 24.19 54.08
CA ALA A 244 37.17 23.11 53.20
C ALA A 244 36.40 22.01 53.96
N GLY A 245 36.75 21.75 55.22
CA GLY A 245 36.09 20.77 56.09
C GLY A 245 34.72 21.20 56.62
N GLU A 246 34.52 22.49 56.86
CA GLU A 246 33.26 23.04 57.43
C GLU A 246 32.13 23.21 56.39
N SER A 247 32.39 23.05 55.09
CA SER A 247 31.36 23.16 54.05
C SER A 247 30.43 21.94 53.92
N SER A 248 30.73 20.85 54.63
CA SER A 248 29.97 19.59 54.57
C SER A 248 28.60 19.63 55.26
N ASP A 249 28.32 20.62 56.11
CA ASP A 249 27.08 20.69 56.90
C ASP A 249 25.90 21.40 56.18
N THR A 250 26.12 21.88 54.95
CA THR A 250 25.06 22.56 54.16
C THR A 250 24.60 21.81 52.92
N GLU A 251 25.31 20.75 52.52
CA GLU A 251 24.96 19.93 51.35
C GLU A 251 23.89 18.87 51.65
N GLU A 252 23.64 18.56 52.93
CA GLU A 252 22.62 17.57 53.33
C GLU A 252 21.18 18.10 53.17
N LYS A 253 20.95 19.41 53.16
CA LYS A 253 19.61 20.00 52.99
C LYS A 253 19.08 20.07 51.55
N TYR A 254 19.91 19.87 50.54
CA TYR A 254 19.49 19.97 49.12
C TYR A 254 19.14 18.62 48.47
N LYS A 255 19.42 17.49 49.12
CA LYS A 255 19.05 16.16 48.61
C LYS A 255 17.60 15.75 48.91
N GLU A 256 16.90 16.46 49.79
CA GLU A 256 15.57 16.04 50.26
C GLU A 256 14.41 16.49 49.36
N GLN A 257 14.65 17.35 48.35
CA GLN A 257 13.58 17.98 47.56
C GLN A 257 13.41 17.45 46.12
N LYS A 258 13.96 16.28 45.79
CA LYS A 258 13.70 15.60 44.51
C LYS A 258 13.38 14.11 44.68
N ARG A 259 12.14 13.84 45.09
CA ARG A 259 11.46 12.59 44.75
C ARG A 259 10.05 12.87 44.23
N PRO A 260 9.73 12.36 43.03
CA PRO A 260 8.44 11.72 42.84
C PRO A 260 8.60 10.25 42.39
N LEU A 261 8.02 9.38 43.22
CA LEU A 261 7.08 8.30 42.87
C LEU A 261 7.51 7.05 42.07
N LYS A 262 7.30 5.91 42.76
CA LYS A 262 6.78 4.58 42.36
C LYS A 262 7.77 3.44 42.02
N ARG A 263 7.89 2.51 42.98
CA ARG A 263 7.35 1.12 42.96
C ARG A 263 7.44 0.57 44.40
N LEU A 264 6.33 0.38 45.12
CA LEU A 264 5.57 -0.89 45.24
C LEU A 264 6.52 -2.09 45.41
N GLU A 265 7.00 -2.36 46.63
CA GLU A 265 6.39 -3.26 47.64
C GLU A 265 6.67 -4.75 47.35
N GLY A 266 7.38 -5.41 48.27
CA GLY A 266 7.69 -6.85 48.18
C GLY A 266 8.75 -7.33 49.18
N LYS A 267 8.30 -7.54 50.42
CA LYS A 267 8.94 -8.12 51.62
C LYS A 267 9.94 -9.28 51.42
N ILE A 268 10.91 -9.41 52.36
CA ILE A 268 11.26 -10.57 53.23
C ILE A 268 12.50 -10.15 54.08
N ALA A 269 12.33 -9.88 55.39
CA ALA A 269 12.70 -10.68 56.59
C ALA A 269 14.23 -10.83 56.81
N ILE A 270 14.82 -10.12 57.78
CA ILE A 270 15.04 -10.48 59.21
C ILE A 270 16.09 -11.59 59.41
N ASN A 271 17.16 -11.16 60.10
CA ASN A 271 18.09 -11.88 60.98
C ASN A 271 19.31 -12.64 60.46
N ASP A 272 20.29 -12.62 61.38
CA ASP A 272 21.58 -13.30 61.52
C ASP A 272 22.75 -12.58 60.79
N LEU A 273 23.81 -12.06 61.42
CA LEU A 273 24.46 -12.40 62.69
C LEU A 273 25.50 -11.30 63.04
N PHE A 274 25.39 -10.64 64.21
CA PHE A 274 26.54 -10.05 64.93
C PHE A 274 27.00 -11.09 65.99
N PRO A 275 28.15 -10.99 66.72
CA PRO A 275 29.02 -9.82 66.97
C PRO A 275 30.55 -10.09 67.09
N GLY A 276 31.36 -9.04 67.23
CA GLY A 276 32.79 -9.13 67.57
C GLY A 276 33.31 -7.90 68.33
N ARG A 277 33.09 -7.94 69.66
CA ARG A 277 33.66 -7.21 70.81
C ARG A 277 34.67 -6.04 70.65
N LEU A 278 34.42 -5.03 71.51
CA LEU A 278 35.31 -4.01 72.07
C LEU A 278 36.66 -4.54 72.57
N ASP A 279 37.72 -3.74 72.47
CA ASP A 279 38.48 -3.31 73.66
C ASP A 279 39.24 -1.99 73.44
N LEU A 280 39.12 -1.11 74.44
CA LEU A 280 39.92 0.08 74.69
C LEU A 280 41.21 -0.36 75.39
N ASP A 281 42.37 0.09 74.90
CA ASP A 281 43.54 0.22 75.77
C ASP A 281 44.33 1.47 75.39
N THR A 282 44.17 2.48 76.24
CA THR A 282 45.08 3.61 76.39
C THR A 282 46.38 3.12 77.01
N ASN A 283 47.49 3.19 76.29
CA ASN A 283 48.82 3.16 76.91
C ASN A 283 49.80 4.12 76.23
N LYS A 284 50.56 4.77 77.11
CA LYS A 284 51.45 5.91 76.95
C LYS A 284 52.89 5.40 77.03
N GLU A 285 53.64 5.42 75.92
CA GLU A 285 55.11 5.30 75.90
C GLU A 285 55.64 6.22 74.79
N ASN A 286 56.15 7.41 75.13
CA ASN A 286 57.56 7.73 75.41
C ASN A 286 58.59 7.30 74.33
N SER A 287 58.93 8.28 73.48
CA SER A 287 60.29 8.67 73.10
C SER A 287 61.27 7.61 72.58
N GLN A 288 61.21 7.27 71.28
CA GLN A 288 62.42 7.05 70.44
C GLN A 288 62.11 6.96 68.93
N THR A 289 61.74 8.06 68.27
CA THR A 289 61.46 8.02 66.81
C THR A 289 61.76 9.35 66.12
N LYS A 290 62.98 9.88 66.29
CA LYS A 290 63.46 11.04 65.51
C LYS A 290 64.25 10.67 64.24
N ILE A 291 64.65 9.42 64.07
CA ILE A 291 65.40 8.96 62.89
C ILE A 291 64.46 8.26 61.87
N SER A 292 63.32 7.74 62.31
CA SER A 292 62.34 7.09 61.43
C SER A 292 61.32 8.05 60.80
N GLN A 293 61.12 9.27 61.32
CA GLN A 293 60.17 10.23 60.74
C GLN A 293 60.60 10.76 59.35
N MET A 294 61.92 10.84 59.08
CA MET A 294 62.43 11.23 57.76
C MET A 294 62.34 10.09 56.73
N GLU A 295 62.48 8.84 57.18
CA GLU A 295 62.29 7.63 56.36
C GLU A 295 60.80 7.41 56.05
N HIS A 296 59.93 7.44 57.06
CA HIS A 296 58.49 7.26 56.89
C HIS A 296 57.84 8.39 56.09
N GLY A 297 58.33 9.63 56.19
CA GLY A 297 57.85 10.74 55.36
C GLY A 297 58.23 10.59 53.88
N LYS A 298 59.37 9.96 53.57
CA LYS A 298 59.76 9.65 52.18
C LYS A 298 58.95 8.48 51.64
N THR A 299 58.76 7.41 52.42
CA THR A 299 57.94 6.26 52.00
C THR A 299 56.46 6.63 51.89
N PHE A 300 55.94 7.52 52.73
CA PHE A 300 54.56 8.02 52.64
C PHE A 300 54.34 8.88 51.40
N LYS A 301 55.24 9.82 51.10
CA LYS A 301 55.18 10.63 49.87
C LYS A 301 55.33 9.79 48.60
N GLN A 302 56.10 8.70 48.67
CA GLN A 302 56.24 7.76 47.56
C GLN A 302 54.96 6.94 47.38
N LEU A 303 54.41 6.37 48.45
CA LEU A 303 53.14 5.63 48.43
C LEU A 303 51.98 6.50 47.95
N GLU A 304 51.95 7.79 48.32
CA GLU A 304 50.93 8.73 47.86
C GLU A 304 51.06 9.04 46.35
N LYS A 305 52.29 9.12 45.82
CA LYS A 305 52.54 9.24 44.38
C LYS A 305 52.13 7.98 43.64
N ASP A 306 52.46 6.81 44.17
CA ASP A 306 52.13 5.52 43.56
C ASP A 306 50.61 5.30 43.56
N ASN A 307 49.92 5.66 44.64
CA ASN A 307 48.46 5.61 44.73
C ASN A 307 47.76 6.59 43.76
N LYS A 308 48.32 7.81 43.60
CA LYS A 308 47.85 8.78 42.58
C LYS A 308 48.07 8.26 41.15
N GLN A 309 49.19 7.60 40.90
CA GLN A 309 49.48 7.00 39.60
C GLN A 309 48.53 5.84 39.31
N GLU A 310 48.23 5.00 40.31
CA GLU A 310 47.28 3.89 40.22
C GLU A 310 45.84 4.36 39.94
N THR A 311 45.37 5.39 40.65
CA THR A 311 44.03 5.97 40.40
C THR A 311 43.92 6.54 38.98
N LEU A 312 44.96 7.20 38.49
CA LEU A 312 44.98 7.77 37.13
C LEU A 312 44.94 6.68 36.06
N LEU A 313 45.67 5.59 36.28
CA LEU A 313 45.67 4.40 35.42
C LEU A 313 44.30 3.72 35.38
N ASN A 314 43.65 3.60 36.53
CA ASN A 314 42.32 3.00 36.67
C ASN A 314 41.23 3.86 35.99
N ILE A 315 41.30 5.19 36.13
CA ILE A 315 40.41 6.13 35.41
C ILE A 315 40.60 5.98 33.89
N GLN A 316 41.85 5.92 33.42
CA GLN A 316 42.14 5.77 31.99
C GLN A 316 41.63 4.43 31.45
N GLN A 317 41.78 3.35 32.22
CA GLN A 317 41.27 2.02 31.84
C GLN A 317 39.75 1.97 31.82
N ASN A 318 39.06 2.55 32.81
CA ASN A 318 37.61 2.66 32.81
C ASN A 318 37.08 3.49 31.63
N LEU A 319 37.73 4.61 31.30
CA LEU A 319 37.41 5.39 30.11
C LEU A 319 37.54 4.57 28.82
N LYS A 320 38.60 3.77 28.70
CA LYS A 320 38.78 2.85 27.56
C LYS A 320 37.67 1.80 27.51
N VAL A 321 37.33 1.17 28.63
CA VAL A 321 36.24 0.16 28.69
C VAL A 321 34.90 0.78 28.28
N VAL A 322 34.53 1.93 28.84
CA VAL A 322 33.26 2.61 28.53
C VAL A 322 33.20 3.01 27.05
N THR A 323 34.31 3.51 26.49
CA THR A 323 34.35 3.90 25.08
C THR A 323 34.25 2.69 24.14
N THR A 324 34.91 1.58 24.46
CA THR A 324 34.80 0.31 23.72
C THR A 324 33.38 -0.25 23.79
N GLN A 325 32.77 -0.32 24.97
CA GLN A 325 31.41 -0.84 25.15
C GLN A 325 30.39 -0.02 24.33
N ARG A 326 30.53 1.31 24.32
CA ARG A 326 29.68 2.19 23.49
C ARG A 326 29.86 1.95 21.98
N LEU A 327 31.06 1.59 21.54
CA LEU A 327 31.31 1.22 20.14
C LEU A 327 30.73 -0.15 19.82
N GLU A 328 30.83 -1.13 20.73
CA GLU A 328 30.22 -2.46 20.60
C GLU A 328 28.70 -2.37 20.52
N GLU A 329 28.05 -1.54 21.33
CA GLU A 329 26.60 -1.29 21.24
C GLU A 329 26.19 -0.74 19.87
N LYS A 330 26.98 0.19 19.31
CA LYS A 330 26.75 0.72 17.95
C LYS A 330 26.92 -0.37 16.89
N ILE A 331 27.93 -1.22 17.02
CA ILE A 331 28.16 -2.36 16.13
C ILE A 331 26.97 -3.31 16.18
N HIS A 332 26.50 -3.69 17.37
CA HIS A 332 25.33 -4.55 17.54
C HIS A 332 24.07 -3.93 16.92
N LYS A 333 23.84 -2.62 17.11
CA LYS A 333 22.70 -1.91 16.53
C LYS A 333 22.75 -1.91 15.00
N LEU A 334 23.93 -1.65 14.42
CA LEU A 334 24.14 -1.69 12.96
C LEU A 334 23.98 -3.11 12.41
N GLN A 335 24.48 -4.14 13.11
CA GLN A 335 24.30 -5.54 12.73
C GLN A 335 22.83 -5.94 12.72
N LYS A 336 22.05 -5.50 13.72
CA LYS A 336 20.60 -5.72 13.77
C LYS A 336 19.89 -5.06 12.59
N GLN A 337 20.18 -3.78 12.33
CA GLN A 337 19.63 -3.06 11.18
C GLN A 337 19.96 -3.75 9.85
N LEU A 338 21.19 -4.25 9.70
CA LEU A 338 21.60 -4.99 8.52
C LEU A 338 20.83 -6.32 8.36
N SER A 339 20.59 -7.03 9.46
CA SER A 339 19.78 -8.26 9.47
C SER A 339 18.33 -7.98 9.07
N ASP A 340 17.72 -6.94 9.64
CA ASP A 340 16.34 -6.54 9.34
C ASP A 340 16.20 -6.13 7.86
N LEU A 341 17.16 -5.36 7.33
CA LEU A 341 17.21 -5.01 5.90
C LEU A 341 17.40 -6.23 5.00
N LYS A 342 18.26 -7.19 5.37
CA LYS A 342 18.43 -8.45 4.62
C LYS A 342 17.12 -9.25 4.57
N LEU A 343 16.39 -9.33 5.68
CA LEU A 343 15.10 -10.02 5.75
C LEU A 343 14.04 -9.31 4.89
N SER A 344 13.96 -7.98 4.99
CA SER A 344 13.06 -7.16 4.16
C SER A 344 13.35 -7.32 2.66
N ASN A 345 14.64 -7.32 2.28
CA ASN A 345 15.05 -7.51 0.88
C ASN A 345 14.67 -8.92 0.37
N LYS A 346 14.85 -9.96 1.18
CA LYS A 346 14.37 -11.31 0.86
C LYS A 346 12.85 -11.34 0.65
N ASN A 347 12.09 -10.65 1.49
CA ASN A 347 10.64 -10.53 1.35
C ASN A 347 10.24 -9.78 0.07
N MET A 348 10.84 -8.62 -0.20
CA MET A 348 10.61 -7.86 -1.43
C MET A 348 10.94 -8.68 -2.68
N LYS A 349 12.04 -9.44 -2.68
CA LYS A 349 12.40 -10.34 -3.79
C LYS A 349 11.35 -11.44 -4.01
N THR A 350 10.76 -11.94 -2.93
CA THR A 350 9.66 -12.92 -2.98
C THR A 350 8.36 -12.31 -3.52
N GLN A 351 8.05 -11.08 -3.11
CA GLN A 351 6.90 -10.34 -3.66
C GLN A 351 7.10 -10.03 -5.15
N LEU A 352 8.30 -9.59 -5.56
CA LEU A 352 8.62 -9.29 -6.95
C LEU A 352 8.50 -10.53 -7.85
N THR A 353 8.96 -11.69 -7.39
CA THR A 353 8.78 -12.95 -8.12
C THR A 353 7.30 -13.32 -8.24
N ARG A 354 6.49 -13.14 -7.18
CA ARG A 354 5.03 -13.35 -7.26
C ARG A 354 4.34 -12.39 -8.25
N VAL A 355 4.72 -11.12 -8.25
CA VAL A 355 4.20 -10.11 -9.20
C VAL A 355 4.56 -10.47 -10.64
N ASN A 356 5.79 -10.91 -10.89
CA ASN A 356 6.21 -11.36 -12.22
C ASN A 356 5.39 -12.56 -12.70
N VAL A 357 5.17 -13.57 -11.85
CA VAL A 357 4.32 -14.72 -12.18
C VAL A 357 2.88 -14.29 -12.52
N LEU A 358 2.32 -13.33 -11.78
CA LEU A 358 0.98 -12.79 -12.06
C LEU A 358 0.93 -12.01 -13.38
N LYS A 359 1.95 -11.21 -13.67
CA LYS A 359 2.09 -10.48 -14.93
C LYS A 359 2.14 -11.45 -16.10
N ASP A 360 2.97 -12.49 -16.01
CA ASP A 360 3.12 -13.49 -17.08
C ASP A 360 1.81 -14.26 -17.31
N LYS A 361 1.09 -14.63 -16.24
CA LYS A 361 -0.25 -15.24 -16.34
C LYS A 361 -1.27 -14.31 -17.00
N THR A 362 -1.16 -13.01 -16.77
CA THR A 362 -2.05 -12.00 -17.36
C THR A 362 -1.75 -11.81 -18.86
N ILE A 363 -0.47 -11.72 -19.21
CA ILE A 363 -0.01 -11.67 -20.61
C ILE A 363 -0.50 -12.92 -21.37
N GLU A 364 -0.40 -14.09 -20.76
CA GLU A 364 -0.85 -15.34 -21.37
C GLU A 364 -2.37 -15.36 -21.62
N LYS A 365 -3.17 -14.90 -20.63
CA LYS A 365 -4.61 -14.74 -20.83
C LYS A 365 -4.95 -13.76 -21.95
N LEU A 366 -4.24 -12.64 -22.03
CA LEU A 366 -4.43 -11.66 -23.10
C LEU A 366 -4.09 -12.25 -24.47
N ARG A 367 -2.98 -13.00 -24.58
CA ARG A 367 -2.62 -13.73 -25.81
C ARG A 367 -3.71 -14.72 -26.22
N GLN A 368 -4.23 -15.53 -25.29
CA GLN A 368 -5.33 -16.45 -25.57
C GLN A 368 -6.60 -15.72 -26.03
N SER A 369 -6.92 -14.58 -25.42
CA SER A 369 -8.07 -13.77 -25.85
C SER A 369 -7.87 -13.18 -27.25
N LEU A 370 -6.66 -12.72 -27.56
CA LEU A 370 -6.31 -12.19 -28.88
C LEU A 370 -6.43 -13.27 -29.95
N THR A 371 -5.88 -14.46 -29.72
CA THR A 371 -5.99 -15.59 -30.65
C THR A 371 -7.45 -16.00 -30.89
N LYS A 372 -8.30 -15.98 -29.85
CA LYS A 372 -9.75 -16.23 -30.01
C LYS A 372 -10.41 -15.17 -30.89
N VAL A 373 -10.11 -13.89 -30.65
CA VAL A 373 -10.64 -12.78 -31.45
C VAL A 373 -10.17 -12.87 -32.90
N GLU A 374 -8.89 -13.19 -33.14
CA GLU A 374 -8.34 -13.40 -34.48
C GLU A 374 -9.01 -14.57 -35.20
N ALA A 375 -9.27 -15.69 -34.51
CA ALA A 375 -10.01 -16.81 -35.07
C ALA A 375 -11.46 -16.47 -35.40
N MET A 376 -12.13 -15.67 -34.56
CA MET A 376 -13.49 -15.18 -34.84
C MET A 376 -13.50 -14.20 -36.01
N LYS A 377 -12.50 -13.30 -36.11
CA LYS A 377 -12.32 -12.39 -37.24
C LYS A 377 -12.06 -13.16 -38.53
N GLY A 378 -11.18 -14.16 -38.53
CA GLY A 378 -10.91 -15.00 -39.69
C GLY A 378 -12.17 -15.74 -40.18
N LYS A 379 -12.99 -16.25 -39.25
CA LYS A 379 -14.29 -16.86 -39.58
C LYS A 379 -15.28 -15.85 -40.16
N ALA A 380 -15.38 -14.66 -39.58
CA ALA A 380 -16.24 -13.59 -40.10
C ALA A 380 -15.79 -13.11 -41.48
N VAL A 381 -14.47 -13.00 -41.73
CA VAL A 381 -13.92 -12.67 -43.05
C VAL A 381 -14.24 -13.75 -44.07
N MET A 382 -14.09 -15.03 -43.72
CA MET A 382 -14.50 -16.15 -44.60
C MET A 382 -16.01 -16.16 -44.87
N GLU A 383 -16.83 -15.81 -43.89
CA GLU A 383 -18.29 -15.72 -44.04
C GLU A 383 -18.70 -14.52 -44.90
N THR A 384 -18.00 -13.38 -44.78
CA THR A 384 -18.20 -12.23 -45.67
C THR A 384 -17.70 -12.50 -47.09
N ASP A 385 -16.59 -13.21 -47.27
CA ASP A 385 -16.07 -13.58 -48.60
C ASP A 385 -16.97 -14.61 -49.30
N LEU A 386 -17.53 -15.56 -48.54
CA LEU A 386 -18.56 -16.48 -49.06
C LEU A 386 -19.86 -15.73 -49.40
N LYS A 387 -20.22 -14.71 -48.62
CA LYS A 387 -21.39 -13.85 -48.90
C LYS A 387 -21.19 -13.01 -50.16
N THR A 388 -20.04 -12.35 -50.33
CA THR A 388 -19.75 -11.55 -51.54
C THR A 388 -19.60 -12.40 -52.80
N THR A 389 -19.05 -13.62 -52.70
CA THR A 389 -19.02 -14.55 -53.85
C THR A 389 -20.41 -15.06 -54.23
N VAL A 390 -21.27 -15.35 -53.24
CA VAL A 390 -22.68 -15.71 -53.48
C VAL A 390 -23.47 -14.53 -54.07
N ASP A 391 -23.30 -13.32 -53.54
CA ASP A 391 -23.99 -12.12 -54.03
C ASP A 391 -23.49 -11.75 -55.45
N SER A 392 -22.20 -11.95 -55.76
CA SER A 392 -21.65 -11.77 -57.11
C SER A 392 -22.21 -12.79 -58.10
N ALA A 393 -22.31 -14.07 -57.71
CA ALA A 393 -22.87 -15.12 -58.56
C ALA A 393 -24.38 -14.92 -58.81
N GLU A 394 -25.13 -14.43 -57.81
CA GLU A 394 -26.53 -14.04 -58.01
C GLU A 394 -26.68 -12.81 -58.90
N GLN A 395 -25.79 -11.82 -58.79
CA GLN A 395 -25.80 -10.63 -59.64
C GLN A 395 -25.45 -10.97 -61.09
N ASP A 396 -24.48 -11.85 -61.33
CA ASP A 396 -24.13 -12.33 -62.67
C ASP A 396 -25.26 -13.17 -63.29
N ALA A 397 -25.92 -14.03 -62.50
CA ALA A 397 -27.10 -14.76 -62.96
C ALA A 397 -28.27 -13.83 -63.31
N ARG A 398 -28.43 -12.71 -62.59
CA ARG A 398 -29.41 -11.67 -62.94
C ARG A 398 -29.02 -10.96 -64.23
N TRP A 399 -27.76 -10.57 -64.40
CA TRP A 399 -27.28 -9.92 -65.63
C TRP A 399 -27.40 -10.82 -66.85
N ASP A 400 -27.13 -12.12 -66.73
CA ASP A 400 -27.29 -13.08 -67.83
C ASP A 400 -28.77 -13.30 -68.15
N LYS A 401 -29.66 -13.31 -67.15
CA LYS A 401 -31.11 -13.33 -67.36
C LYS A 401 -31.60 -12.05 -68.04
N GLU A 402 -31.12 -10.89 -67.62
CA GLU A 402 -31.42 -9.59 -68.24
C GLU A 402 -30.90 -9.55 -69.69
N ARG A 403 -29.69 -10.06 -69.95
CA ARG A 403 -29.11 -10.15 -71.29
C ARG A 403 -29.88 -11.13 -72.18
N ALA A 404 -30.38 -12.24 -71.63
CA ALA A 404 -31.28 -13.15 -72.33
C ALA A 404 -32.63 -12.51 -72.63
N HIS A 405 -33.18 -11.70 -71.70
CA HIS A 405 -34.37 -10.89 -71.94
C HIS A 405 -34.15 -9.83 -73.00
N GLN A 406 -33.00 -9.14 -72.98
CA GLN A 406 -32.63 -8.12 -73.95
C GLN A 406 -32.36 -8.72 -75.33
N MET A 407 -31.75 -9.91 -75.42
CA MET A 407 -31.65 -10.68 -76.66
C MET A 407 -33.04 -11.08 -77.19
N LEU A 408 -33.93 -11.55 -76.32
CA LEU A 408 -35.34 -11.80 -76.67
C LEU A 408 -36.03 -10.52 -77.19
N GLU A 409 -35.79 -9.40 -76.54
CA GLU A 409 -36.35 -8.09 -76.92
C GLU A 409 -35.78 -7.58 -78.24
N THR A 410 -34.52 -7.88 -78.59
CA THR A 410 -33.92 -7.58 -79.90
C THR A 410 -34.35 -8.55 -81.01
N VAL A 411 -34.75 -9.78 -80.67
CA VAL A 411 -35.34 -10.75 -81.61
C VAL A 411 -36.84 -10.48 -81.81
N THR A 412 -37.49 -9.77 -80.88
CA THR A 412 -38.89 -9.36 -80.96
C THR A 412 -39.19 -8.42 -82.15
N PRO A 413 -38.39 -7.39 -82.48
CA PRO A 413 -38.64 -6.55 -83.65
C PRO A 413 -38.44 -7.29 -84.97
N GLU A 414 -37.58 -8.32 -85.06
CA GLU A 414 -37.47 -9.15 -86.27
C GLU A 414 -38.73 -10.00 -86.50
N LEU A 415 -39.41 -10.42 -85.44
CA LEU A 415 -40.68 -11.15 -85.49
C LEU A 415 -41.89 -10.22 -85.71
N CYS A 416 -41.80 -8.96 -85.25
CA CYS A 416 -42.83 -7.95 -85.47
C CYS A 416 -42.91 -7.49 -86.94
N THR A 417 -41.81 -7.42 -87.68
CA THR A 417 -41.87 -7.12 -89.13
C THR A 417 -42.53 -8.23 -89.96
N ALA A 418 -42.64 -9.45 -89.42
CA ALA A 418 -43.35 -10.56 -90.05
C ALA A 418 -44.83 -10.68 -89.62
N LYS A 419 -45.30 -9.88 -88.64
CA LYS A 419 -46.67 -9.93 -88.10
C LYS A 419 -47.56 -8.74 -88.52
N SER A 420 -46.98 -7.66 -89.06
CA SER A 420 -47.74 -6.46 -89.50
C SER A 420 -48.52 -6.62 -90.81
N THR A 421 -48.68 -7.84 -91.34
CA THR A 421 -49.54 -8.12 -92.51
C THR A 421 -50.85 -8.81 -92.17
N LEU A 422 -51.23 -9.00 -90.88
CA LEU A 422 -52.39 -9.84 -90.57
C LEU A 422 -53.43 -9.34 -89.56
N GLU A 423 -53.32 -8.18 -88.91
CA GLU A 423 -54.38 -7.82 -87.94
C GLU A 423 -54.54 -6.31 -87.68
N GLU A 424 -55.34 -5.67 -88.53
CA GLU A 424 -56.26 -4.63 -88.07
C GLU A 424 -57.55 -5.33 -87.62
N VAL A 425 -58.07 -4.97 -86.42
CA VAL A 425 -59.49 -4.80 -86.04
C VAL A 425 -59.64 -4.97 -84.51
N PRO A 426 -60.01 -3.91 -83.76
CA PRO A 426 -60.32 -4.01 -82.33
C PRO A 426 -61.84 -4.05 -82.10
N GLY A 427 -62.36 -5.19 -81.61
CA GLY A 427 -63.78 -5.31 -81.23
C GLY A 427 -64.17 -6.58 -80.45
N GLN A 428 -63.23 -7.49 -80.16
CA GLN A 428 -63.55 -8.87 -79.78
C GLN A 428 -63.73 -9.12 -78.26
N GLN A 429 -63.60 -8.11 -77.40
CA GLN A 429 -63.61 -8.32 -75.95
C GLN A 429 -65.01 -8.27 -75.33
N GLU A 430 -65.98 -7.62 -75.98
CA GLU A 430 -67.33 -7.40 -75.42
C GLU A 430 -68.31 -8.55 -75.80
N GLU A 431 -68.19 -9.12 -77.00
CA GLU A 431 -68.98 -10.30 -77.44
C GLU A 431 -68.70 -11.58 -76.65
N LEU A 432 -67.48 -11.74 -76.12
CA LEU A 432 -67.10 -12.94 -75.35
C LEU A 432 -67.78 -13.00 -73.98
N VAL A 433 -68.11 -11.84 -73.40
CA VAL A 433 -68.80 -11.77 -72.09
C VAL A 433 -70.28 -12.09 -72.27
N ASP A 434 -70.92 -11.55 -73.31
CA ASP A 434 -72.34 -11.80 -73.62
C ASP A 434 -72.61 -13.24 -74.06
N PHE A 435 -71.67 -13.86 -74.78
CA PHE A 435 -71.77 -15.27 -75.16
C PHE A 435 -71.70 -16.20 -73.94
N ARG A 436 -70.82 -15.88 -72.97
CA ARG A 436 -70.67 -16.66 -71.73
C ARG A 436 -71.91 -16.57 -70.86
N GLU A 437 -72.56 -15.41 -70.77
CA GLU A 437 -73.81 -15.23 -70.03
C GLU A 437 -74.98 -15.99 -70.70
N THR A 438 -75.03 -15.97 -72.03
CA THR A 438 -76.08 -16.63 -72.82
C THR A 438 -76.02 -18.16 -72.74
N ILE A 439 -74.82 -18.75 -72.82
CA ILE A 439 -74.63 -20.20 -72.61
C ILE A 439 -75.06 -20.62 -71.21
N MET A 440 -74.76 -19.81 -70.19
CA MET A 440 -75.09 -20.14 -68.79
C MET A 440 -76.60 -20.13 -68.50
N LYS A 441 -77.34 -19.19 -69.12
CA LYS A 441 -78.80 -19.14 -69.07
C LYS A 441 -79.46 -20.32 -69.80
N MET A 442 -78.93 -20.74 -70.96
CA MET A 442 -79.45 -21.91 -71.68
C MET A 442 -79.22 -23.24 -70.96
N LEU A 443 -78.15 -23.36 -70.18
CA LEU A 443 -77.83 -24.57 -69.42
C LEU A 443 -78.50 -24.65 -68.03
N GLY A 444 -79.34 -23.67 -67.66
CA GLY A 444 -80.16 -23.72 -66.44
C GLY A 444 -79.40 -23.50 -65.12
N PHE A 445 -78.21 -22.90 -65.15
CA PHE A 445 -77.42 -22.65 -63.94
C PHE A 445 -77.78 -21.29 -63.28
N ASN A 446 -78.26 -21.31 -62.03
CA ASN A 446 -78.52 -20.09 -61.24
C ASN A 446 -77.26 -19.67 -60.44
N MET A 447 -76.84 -18.42 -60.62
CA MET A 447 -75.60 -17.81 -60.13
C MET A 447 -75.46 -17.80 -58.58
N LYS A 448 -76.54 -17.96 -57.82
CA LYS A 448 -76.48 -17.81 -56.34
C LYS A 448 -76.19 -19.09 -55.56
N THR A 449 -76.13 -20.27 -56.20
CA THR A 449 -75.95 -21.55 -55.47
C THR A 449 -75.03 -22.58 -56.16
N ALA A 450 -74.53 -22.30 -57.36
CA ALA A 450 -73.77 -23.26 -58.17
C ALA A 450 -72.32 -23.47 -57.67
N ASP A 451 -71.67 -22.44 -57.14
CA ASP A 451 -70.25 -22.51 -56.75
C ASP A 451 -70.01 -23.54 -55.64
N LYS A 452 -70.90 -23.64 -54.65
CA LYS A 452 -70.69 -24.55 -53.51
C LYS A 452 -70.78 -26.03 -53.89
N LYS A 453 -71.66 -26.38 -54.85
CA LYS A 453 -71.81 -27.77 -55.32
C LYS A 453 -70.69 -28.15 -56.30
N ILE A 454 -70.29 -27.24 -57.19
CA ILE A 454 -69.18 -27.44 -58.12
C ILE A 454 -67.85 -27.53 -57.37
N ILE A 455 -67.61 -26.65 -56.39
CA ILE A 455 -66.43 -26.69 -55.53
C ILE A 455 -66.39 -27.98 -54.70
N ASN A 456 -67.51 -28.49 -54.20
CA ASN A 456 -67.55 -29.77 -53.49
C ASN A 456 -67.28 -30.97 -54.41
N HIS A 457 -67.80 -30.97 -55.65
CA HIS A 457 -67.51 -32.04 -56.61
C HIS A 457 -66.04 -32.02 -57.05
N LEU A 458 -65.47 -30.84 -57.31
CA LEU A 458 -64.04 -30.70 -57.62
C LEU A 458 -63.16 -31.14 -56.44
N ARG A 459 -63.55 -30.81 -55.20
CA ARG A 459 -62.83 -31.27 -54.00
C ARG A 459 -62.85 -32.80 -53.86
N LEU A 460 -63.98 -33.45 -54.17
CA LEU A 460 -64.10 -34.91 -54.20
C LEU A 460 -63.22 -35.55 -55.29
N ILE A 461 -63.18 -34.96 -56.49
CA ILE A 461 -62.33 -35.44 -57.59
C ILE A 461 -60.84 -35.31 -57.24
N ILE A 462 -60.44 -34.18 -56.66
CA ILE A 462 -59.06 -33.95 -56.23
C ILE A 462 -58.66 -34.96 -55.13
N GLN A 463 -59.54 -35.25 -54.18
CA GLN A 463 -59.28 -36.24 -53.13
C GLN A 463 -59.12 -37.67 -53.69
N VAL A 464 -59.91 -38.05 -54.71
CA VAL A 464 -59.76 -39.34 -55.40
C VAL A 464 -58.44 -39.39 -56.18
N TYR A 465 -58.05 -38.29 -56.82
CA TYR A 465 -56.80 -38.20 -57.57
C TYR A 465 -55.58 -38.29 -56.64
N GLU A 466 -55.58 -37.57 -55.51
CA GLU A 466 -54.53 -37.66 -54.49
C GLU A 466 -54.45 -39.04 -53.83
N ALA A 467 -55.58 -39.72 -53.63
CA ALA A 467 -55.61 -41.10 -53.13
C ALA A 467 -55.03 -42.09 -54.16
N SER A 468 -55.32 -41.88 -55.45
CA SER A 468 -54.74 -42.68 -56.55
C SER A 468 -53.23 -42.46 -56.68
N ASP A 469 -52.75 -41.22 -56.54
CA ASP A 469 -51.33 -40.88 -56.67
C ASP A 469 -50.50 -41.43 -55.49
N LYS A 470 -51.07 -41.40 -54.27
CA LYS A 470 -50.48 -42.07 -53.09
C LYS A 470 -50.40 -43.59 -53.24
N SER A 471 -51.33 -44.22 -53.98
CA SER A 471 -51.26 -45.67 -54.27
C SER A 471 -50.20 -46.03 -55.32
N LYS A 472 -49.93 -45.13 -56.29
CA LYS A 472 -48.86 -45.31 -57.29
C LYS A 472 -47.46 -45.20 -56.69
N ILE A 473 -47.29 -44.38 -55.65
CA ILE A 473 -46.01 -44.26 -54.92
C ILE A 473 -45.79 -45.48 -54.01
N ALA A 474 -46.85 -46.12 -53.50
CA ALA A 474 -46.74 -47.34 -52.68
C ALA A 474 -46.44 -48.61 -53.50
N SER A 475 -46.93 -48.73 -54.75
CA SER A 475 -46.65 -49.90 -55.60
C SER A 475 -45.27 -49.87 -56.28
N ALA A 476 -44.55 -48.76 -56.22
CA ALA A 476 -43.19 -48.64 -56.74
C ALA A 476 -42.10 -49.12 -55.75
N CYS A 477 -42.48 -49.44 -54.50
CA CYS A 477 -41.57 -49.94 -53.46
C CYS A 477 -41.61 -51.46 -53.24
N GLU A 478 -42.42 -52.23 -54.00
CA GLU A 478 -42.56 -53.69 -53.84
C GLU A 478 -41.92 -54.54 -54.97
N THR A 479 -41.05 -53.93 -55.78
CA THR A 479 -40.11 -54.69 -56.63
C THR A 479 -38.69 -54.29 -56.26
N GLY A 480 -38.21 -54.87 -55.16
CA GLY A 480 -36.80 -55.02 -54.81
C GLY A 480 -36.40 -56.46 -54.94
#